data_AF-A0A7K2MNS3-F1
#
_entry.id   AF-A0A7K2MNS3-F1
#
_cell.length_a   1.000
_cell.length_b   1.000
_cell.length_c   1.000
_cell.angle_alpha   90.00
_cell.angle_beta   90.00
_cell.angle_gamma   90.00
#
_symmetry.space_group_name_H-M   'P 1'
#
loop_
_entity.id
_entity.type
_entity.pdbx_description
1 polymer ?
#
loop_
_entity_poly.entity_id
_entity_poly.type
_entity_poly.pdbx_seq_one_letter_code
_entity_poly.pdbx_strand_id
1 'polypeptide(L)' 'LGHYGSDMPVALPQLLRLIQGGRLDFSGSVSGVLPLADAAEAVARLEKKEGDPIRLVLRP' A
#
# COMPACT_ATOMS: atom_id res chain seq x y z
N LEU A 1 15.48 -7.65 11.46
CA LEU A 1 15.17 -7.40 10.03
C LEU A 1 13.66 -7.25 9.91
N GLY A 2 13.15 -6.22 9.24
CA GLY A 2 11.70 -6.08 9.01
C GLY A 2 11.14 -7.19 8.12
N HIS A 3 9.81 -7.24 7.94
CA HIS A 3 9.12 -8.25 7.11
C HIS A 3 9.63 -8.33 5.65
N TYR A 4 10.36 -7.31 5.19
CA TYR A 4 10.94 -7.23 3.84
C TYR A 4 12.47 -7.42 3.80
N GLY A 5 13.10 -7.88 4.89
CA GLY A 5 14.55 -8.11 4.94
C GLY A 5 15.41 -6.85 4.91
N SER A 6 14.79 -5.67 4.90
CA SER A 6 15.46 -4.38 4.93
C SER A 6 15.76 -3.92 6.37
N ASP A 7 16.83 -3.14 6.50
CA ASP A 7 17.12 -2.36 7.70
C ASP A 7 16.18 -1.15 7.74
N MET A 8 15.03 -1.31 8.39
CA MET A 8 13.93 -0.33 8.42
C MET A 8 14.34 1.09 8.85
N PRO A 9 15.14 1.27 9.92
CA PRO A 9 15.73 2.57 10.29
C PRO A 9 16.47 3.29 9.15
N VAL A 10 17.06 2.54 8.21
CA VAL A 10 17.81 3.11 7.07
C VAL A 10 16.93 3.23 5.82
N ALA A 11 16.18 2.17 5.51
CA ALA A 11 15.41 2.06 4.28
C ALA A 11 14.22 3.03 4.23
N LEU A 12 13.52 3.25 5.35
CA LEU A 12 12.35 4.13 5.37
C LEU A 12 12.73 5.60 5.10
N PRO A 13 13.75 6.21 5.74
CA PRO A 13 14.20 7.56 5.39
C PRO A 13 14.66 7.70 3.93
N GLN A 14 15.27 6.66 3.36
CA GLN A 14 15.65 6.67 1.93
C GLN A 14 14.40 6.70 1.03
N LEU A 15 13.40 5.86 1.32
CA LEU A 15 12.15 5.81 0.58
C LEU A 15 11.40 7.15 0.64
N LEU A 16 11.33 7.77 1.82
CA LEU A 16 10.69 9.08 2.00
C LEU A 16 11.38 10.17 1.19
N ARG A 17 12.73 10.19 1.15
CA ARG A 17 13.48 11.15 0.32
C ARG A 17 13.20 10.99 -1.17
N LEU A 18 13.02 9.75 -1.65
CA LEU A 18 12.67 9.50 -3.05
C LEU A 18 11.27 10.01 -3.39
N ILE A 19 10.29 9.82 -2.50
CA ILE A 19 8.94 10.35 -2.67
C ILE A 19 8.94 11.89 -2.63
N GLN A 20 9.58 12.49 -1.62
CA GLN A 20 9.68 13.95 -1.49
C GLN A 20 10.40 14.60 -2.67
N GLY A 21 11.41 13.93 -3.24
CA GLY A 21 12.13 14.38 -4.42
C GLY A 21 11.41 14.10 -5.75
N GLY A 22 10.18 13.59 -5.73
CA GLY A 22 9.40 13.27 -6.93
C GLY A 22 9.98 12.13 -7.79
N ARG A 23 10.88 11.32 -7.22
CA ARG A 23 11.54 10.20 -7.91
C ARG A 23 10.71 8.91 -7.89
N LEU A 24 9.76 8.83 -6.96
CA LEU A 24 8.82 7.72 -6.83
C LEU A 24 7.43 8.26 -6.53
N ASP A 25 6.42 7.69 -7.17
CA ASP A 25 5.02 7.88 -6.84
C ASP A 25 4.33 6.51 -6.72
N PHE A 26 3.79 6.22 -5.54
CA PHE A 26 3.06 4.98 -5.27
C PHE A 26 1.54 5.16 -5.40
N SER A 27 1.04 6.36 -5.68
CA SER A 27 -0.38 6.66 -5.78
C SER A 27 -1.08 5.75 -6.80
N GLY A 28 -0.47 5.53 -7.97
CA GLY A 28 -1.00 4.68 -9.04
C GLY A 28 -1.06 3.19 -8.70
N SER A 29 -0.46 2.75 -7.59
CA SER A 29 -0.61 1.37 -7.13
C SER A 29 -1.75 1.19 -6.12
N VAL A 30 -2.42 2.27 -5.69
CA VAL A 30 -3.68 2.20 -4.95
C VAL A 30 -4.83 2.04 -5.95
N SER A 31 -5.40 0.84 -6.02
CA SER A 31 -6.53 0.54 -6.90
C SER A 31 -7.90 0.77 -6.24
N GLY A 32 -7.93 1.05 -4.93
CA GLY A 32 -9.17 1.37 -4.22
C GLY A 32 -8.94 1.83 -2.78
N VAL A 33 -9.87 2.65 -2.30
CA VAL A 33 -9.92 3.11 -0.90
C VAL A 33 -11.32 2.82 -0.35
N LEU A 34 -11.40 2.09 0.75
CA LEU A 34 -12.66 1.67 1.38
C LEU A 34 -12.69 2.12 2.85
N PRO A 35 -13.88 2.33 3.44
CA PRO A 35 -14.04 2.47 4.88
C PRO A 35 -13.47 1.28 5.64
N LEU A 36 -12.96 1.49 6.85
CA LEU A 36 -12.50 0.40 7.72
C LEU A 36 -13.62 -0.61 8.04
N ALA A 37 -14.88 -0.17 8.09
CA ALA A 37 -16.04 -1.03 8.28
C ALA A 37 -16.18 -2.11 7.18
N ASP A 38 -15.64 -1.86 5.99
CA ASP A 38 -15.73 -2.74 4.83
C ASP A 38 -14.47 -3.62 4.66
N ALA A 39 -13.67 -3.78 5.72
CA ALA A 39 -12.43 -4.55 5.68
C ALA A 39 -12.61 -5.97 5.13
N ALA A 40 -13.68 -6.66 5.55
CA ALA A 40 -13.98 -8.02 5.09
C ALA A 40 -14.23 -8.08 3.58
N GLU A 41 -14.92 -7.07 3.03
CA GLU A 41 -15.15 -6.95 1.60
C GLU A 41 -13.83 -6.68 0.86
N ALA A 42 -13.01 -5.76 1.35
CA ALA A 42 -11.72 -5.44 0.73
C ALA A 42 -10.82 -6.69 0.65
N VAL A 43 -10.78 -7.51 1.70
CA VAL A 43 -10.05 -8.79 1.70
C VAL A 43 -10.63 -9.74 0.65
N ALA A 44 -11.95 -9.93 0.62
CA ALA A 44 -12.59 -10.82 -0.34
C ALA A 44 -12.34 -10.40 -1.80
N ARG A 45 -12.37 -9.08 -2.09
CA ARG A 45 -12.07 -8.54 -3.42
C ARG A 45 -10.62 -8.83 -3.83
N LEU A 46 -9.66 -8.70 -2.90
CA LEU A 46 -8.25 -9.05 -3.17
C LEU A 46 -8.06 -10.54 -3.43
N GLU A 47 -8.67 -11.41 -2.61
CA GLU A 47 -8.56 -12.87 -2.76
C GLU A 47 -9.14 -13.36 -4.09
N LYS A 48 -10.31 -12.84 -4.47
CA LYS A 48 -11.02 -13.22 -5.70
C LYS A 48 -10.57 -12.43 -6.92
N LYS A 49 -9.72 -11.42 -6.75
CA LYS A 49 -9.30 -10.46 -7.79
C LYS A 49 -10.46 -9.74 -8.46
N GLU A 50 -11.51 -9.43 -7.69
CA GLU A 50 -12.69 -8.72 -8.20
C GLU A 50 -12.32 -7.28 -8.57
N GLY A 51 -12.43 -6.93 -9.86
CA GLY A 51 -12.07 -5.62 -10.38
C GLY A 51 -10.55 -5.38 -10.52
N ASP A 52 -9.76 -6.45 -10.62
CA ASP A 52 -8.30 -6.41 -10.83
C ASP A 52 -7.53 -5.52 -9.82
N PRO A 53 -7.73 -5.72 -8.50
CA PRO A 53 -7.12 -4.85 -7.49
C PRO A 53 -5.60 -5.09 -7.36
N ILE A 54 -4.84 -4.00 -7.21
CA ILE A 54 -3.40 -4.00 -6.90
C ILE A 54 -3.17 -3.82 -5.40
N ARG A 55 -3.71 -2.73 -4.83
CA ARG A 55 -3.66 -2.45 -3.40
C ARG A 55 -4.91 -1.70 -2.98
N LEU A 56 -5.62 -2.27 -2.01
CA LEU A 56 -6.74 -1.61 -1.35
C LEU A 56 -6.26 -0.99 -0.04
N VAL A 57 -6.63 0.26 0.21
CA VAL A 57 -6.33 0.98 1.45
C VAL A 57 -7.61 1.16 2.25
N LEU A 58 -7.56 0.81 3.53
CA LEU A 58 -8.67 1.09 4.44
C LEU A 58 -8.48 2.45 5.10
N ARG A 59 -9.52 3.29 5.03
CA ARG A 59 -9.57 4.59 5.71
C ARG A 59 -10.49 4.48 6.93
N PRO A 60 -9.99 4.77 8.15
CA PRO A 60 -10.80 4.81 9.36
C PRO A 60 -11.93 5.83 9.31
#